data_AF-A0A819QM79-F1
#
_entry.id   AF-A0A819QM79-F1
#
_cell.length_a   1.000
_cell.length_b   1.000
_cell.length_c   1.000
_cell.angle_alpha   90.00
_cell.angle_beta   90.00
_cell.angle_gamma   90.00
#
_symmetry.space_group_name_H-M   'P 1'
#
loop_
_entity.id
_entity.type
_entity.pdbx_description
1 polymer ?
#
loop_
_entity_poly.entity_id
_entity_poly.type
_entity_poly.pdbx_seq_one_letter_code
_entity_poly.pdbx_strand_id
1 'polypeptide(L)' 'MGRIIRLTALFLHNNRFYYDHKIYRFAKGSPMSFPLTETLCNCYILQWQKLLVQQPLIRDQFYG' A
#
# COMPACT_ATOMS: atom_id res chain seq x y z
N MET A 1 -14.96 -10.32 -10.00
CA MET A 1 -13.78 -9.54 -9.56
C MET A 1 -13.31 -8.68 -10.73
N GLY A 2 -13.19 -7.36 -10.57
CA GLY A 2 -12.91 -6.43 -11.67
C GLY A 2 -11.50 -6.60 -12.28
N ARG A 3 -11.34 -6.24 -13.56
CA ARG A 3 -10.06 -6.37 -14.30
C ARG A 3 -8.91 -5.63 -13.62
N ILE A 4 -9.17 -4.45 -13.06
CA ILE A 4 -8.17 -3.65 -12.33
C ILE A 4 -7.62 -4.42 -11.14
N ILE A 5 -8.49 -5.04 -10.32
CA ILE A 5 -8.07 -5.81 -9.15
C ILE A 5 -7.13 -6.96 -9.54
N ARG A 6 -7.45 -7.67 -10.63
CA ARG A 6 -6.63 -8.79 -11.12
C ARG A 6 -5.25 -8.32 -11.58
N LEU A 7 -5.18 -7.19 -12.28
CA LEU A 7 -3.92 -6.61 -12.75
C LEU A 7 -3.08 -6.07 -11.59
N THR A 8 -3.70 -5.40 -10.62
CA THR A 8 -3.01 -4.92 -9.40
C THR A 8 -2.45 -6.08 -8.59
N ALA A 9 -3.21 -7.16 -8.42
CA ALA A 9 -2.73 -8.37 -7.74
C ALA A 9 -1.55 -9.00 -8.49
N LEU A 10 -1.63 -9.10 -9.82
CA LEU A 10 -0.55 -9.63 -10.64
C LEU A 10 0.72 -8.78 -10.54
N PHE A 11 0.60 -7.45 -10.54
CA PHE A 11 1.71 -6.52 -10.33
C PHE A 11 2.37 -6.73 -8.96
N LEU A 12 1.59 -6.75 -7.88
CA LEU A 12 2.12 -6.90 -6.52
C LEU A 12 2.74 -8.29 -6.28
N HIS A 13 2.21 -9.36 -6.88
CA HIS A 13 2.77 -10.70 -6.73
C HIS A 13 4.05 -10.95 -7.53
N ASN A 14 4.30 -10.15 -8.56
CA ASN A 14 5.43 -10.33 -9.48
C ASN A 14 6.43 -9.18 -9.45
N ASN A 15 6.40 -8.36 -8.40
CA ASN A 15 7.31 -7.24 -8.24
C ASN A 15 8.75 -7.70 -7.94
N ARG A 16 9.55 -7.79 -9.00
CA ARG A 16 10.95 -8.25 -8.94
C ARG A 16 11.92 -7.09 -9.10
N PHE A 17 13.10 -7.25 -8.53
CA PHE A 17 14.22 -6.34 -8.73
C PHE A 17 15.51 -7.13 -8.93
N TYR A 18 16.46 -6.49 -9.59
CA TYR A 18 17.79 -7.04 -9.83
C TYR A 18 18.78 -6.39 -8.87
N TYR A 19 19.58 -7.22 -8.21
CA TYR A 19 20.63 -6.77 -7.31
C TYR A 19 21.71 -7.85 -7.26
N ASP A 20 22.98 -7.47 -7.23
CA ASP A 20 24.12 -8.40 -7.11
C ASP A 20 23.98 -9.68 -7.97
N HIS A 21 23.80 -9.51 -9.28
CA HIS A 21 23.69 -10.61 -10.25
C HIS A 21 22.57 -11.62 -9.99
N LYS A 22 21.59 -11.25 -9.16
CA LYS A 22 20.48 -12.10 -8.73
C LYS A 22 19.16 -11.35 -8.86
N ILE A 23 18.10 -12.13 -9.06
CA ILE A 23 16.74 -11.63 -9.15
C ILE A 23 16.04 -11.91 -7.82
N TYR A 24 15.49 -10.87 -7.23
CA TYR A 24 14.74 -10.94 -5.98
C TYR A 24 13.30 -10.50 -6.21
N ARG A 25 12.42 -10.87 -5.28
CA ARG A 25 11.03 -10.39 -5.22
C ARG A 25 10.82 -9.64 -3.91
N PHE A 26 10.12 -8.52 -3.95
CA PHE A 26 9.71 -7.85 -2.72
C PHE A 26 8.72 -8.74 -1.96
N ALA A 27 9.06 -9.08 -0.71
CA ALA A 27 8.17 -9.88 0.14
C ALA A 27 6.99 -9.04 0.68
N LYS A 28 7.20 -7.74 0.85
CA LYS A 28 6.20 -6.77 1.33
C LYS A 28 6.38 -5.45 0.59
N GLY A 29 5.27 -4.81 0.26
CA GLY A 29 5.27 -3.54 -0.47
C GLY A 29 5.85 -3.69 -1.88
N SER A 30 6.24 -2.55 -2.46
CA SER A 30 6.76 -2.42 -3.83
C SER A 30 7.58 -1.11 -3.87
N PRO A 31 8.52 -0.93 -4.81
CA PRO A 31 9.32 0.29 -4.85
C PRO A 31 8.47 1.50 -5.25
N MET A 32 8.70 2.62 -4.56
CA MET A 32 7.95 3.88 -4.74
C MET A 32 8.25 4.59 -6.07
N SER A 33 9.23 4.11 -6.84
CA SER A 33 9.53 4.62 -8.17
C SER A 33 8.44 4.33 -9.20
N PHE A 34 7.51 3.40 -8.93
CA PHE A 34 6.38 3.12 -9.80
C PHE A 34 5.14 3.97 -9.42
N PRO A 35 4.55 4.74 -10.34
CA PRO A 35 3.35 5.56 -10.07
C PRO A 35 2.16 4.77 -9.52
N LEU A 36 2.00 3.51 -9.97
CA LEU A 36 0.98 2.61 -9.45
C LEU A 36 1.21 2.29 -7.97
N THR A 37 2.47 2.05 -7.57
CA THR A 37 2.80 1.76 -6.17
C THR A 37 2.52 2.96 -5.28
N GLU A 38 2.92 4.15 -5.71
CA GLU A 38 2.64 5.40 -4.99
C GLU A 38 1.12 5.59 -4.81
N THR A 39 0.35 5.41 -5.87
CA THR A 39 -1.12 5.54 -5.82
C THR A 39 -1.72 4.54 -4.82
N LEU A 40 -1.31 3.27 -4.87
CA LEU A 40 -1.79 2.24 -3.94
C LEU A 40 -1.38 2.53 -2.50
N CYS A 41 -0.18 3.05 -2.29
CA CYS A 41 0.31 3.49 -0.97
C CYS A 41 -0.57 4.61 -0.42
N ASN A 42 -0.89 5.62 -1.23
CA ASN A 42 -1.77 6.72 -0.83
C ASN A 42 -3.19 6.23 -0.48
N CYS A 43 -3.76 5.33 -1.29
CA CYS A 43 -5.05 4.72 -0.97
C CYS A 43 -5.02 3.93 0.35
N TYR A 44 -3.95 3.15 0.57
CA TYR A 44 -3.76 2.38 1.79
C TYR A 44 -3.65 3.31 3.01
N ILE A 45 -2.78 4.31 2.97
CA ILE A 45 -2.61 5.29 4.05
C ILE A 45 -3.93 6.00 4.35
N LEU A 46 -4.66 6.45 3.33
CA LEU A 46 -5.96 7.11 3.51
C LEU A 46 -6.97 6.20 4.21
N GLN A 47 -7.00 4.91 3.87
CA GLN A 47 -7.87 3.94 4.54
C GLN A 47 -7.49 3.75 6.01
N TRP A 48 -6.19 3.68 6.31
CA TRP A 48 -5.68 3.61 7.68
C TRP A 48 -5.96 4.87 8.49
N GLN A 49 -5.78 6.04 7.90
CA GLN A 49 -6.12 7.33 8.52
C GLN A 49 -7.60 7.39 8.89
N LYS A 50 -8.51 6.92 8.01
CA LYS A 50 -9.93 6.86 8.35
C LYS A 50 -10.18 6.02 9.60
N LEU A 51 -9.57 4.84 9.70
CA LEU A 51 -9.70 3.98 10.89
C LEU A 51 -9.12 4.65 12.14
N LEU A 52 -7.93 5.24 12.03
CA LEU A 52 -7.23 5.87 13.15
C LEU A 52 -7.87 7.18 13.62
N VAL A 53 -8.49 7.95 12.73
CA VAL A 53 -9.15 9.24 13.04
C VAL A 53 -10.61 9.04 13.47
N GLN A 54 -11.28 7.98 13.01
CA GLN A 54 -12.61 7.62 13.52
C GLN A 54 -12.59 7.12 14.97
N GLN A 55 -11.49 6.50 15.41
CA GLN A 55 -11.35 6.04 16.80
C GLN A 55 -11.38 7.17 17.85
N PRO A 56 -10.68 8.30 17.68
CA PRO A 56 -10.69 9.37 18.66
C PRO A 56 -11.91 10.30 18.55
N LEU A 57 -12.72 10.28 17.48
CA LEU A 57 -13.96 11.08 17.41
C LEU A 57 -15.12 10.48 18.23
N ILE A 58 -15.01 9.20 18.62
CA ILE A 58 -15.98 8.49 19.49
C ILE A 58 -15.55 8.57 20.98
N ARG A 59 -14.30 8.98 21.24
CA ARG A 59 -13.81 9.28 22.59
C ARG A 59 -13.51 10.77 22.66
N ASP A 60 -14.48 11.56 23.12
CA ASP A 60 -14.32 12.95 23.58
C ASP A 60 -13.27 13.05 24.72
N GLN A 61 -12.02 12.77 24.40
CA GLN A 61 -10.84 12.82 25.26
C GLN A 61 -9.61 13.16 24.41
N PHE A 62 -9.73 14.17 23.55
CA PHE A 62 -8.55 14.99 23.28
C PHE A 62 -8.44 15.97 24.44
N TYR A 63 -7.61 15.62 25.41
CA TYR A 63 -7.08 16.56 26.38
C TYR A 63 -6.26 17.60 25.63
N GLY A 64 -6.88 18.76 25.44
CA GLY A 64 -6.31 20.04 25.04
C GLY A 64 -7.25 21.11 25.57
#